data_AF-A0A6A2YP44-F1
#
_entry.id   AF-A0A6A2YP44-F1
#
_cell.length_a   1.000
_cell.length_b   1.000
_cell.length_c   1.000
_cell.angle_alpha   90.00
_cell.angle_beta   90.00
_cell.angle_gamma   90.00
#
_symmetry.space_group_name_H-M   'P 1'
#
loop_
_entity.id
_entity.type
_entity.pdbx_description
1 polymer ?
#
loop_
_entity_poly.entity_id
_entity_poly.type
_entity_poly.pdbx_seq_one_letter_code
_entity_poly.pdbx_strand_id
1 'polypeptide(L)'
;MRSGYGRSIFEPLLPLILGRDVSGEVAAVGAQVKSLTVGQEVFGALHPTAVRGTYTDYAILSKDELSPKPASVTHVEASAIPFAALTAWRALKSTARISEGQRLLVIGGGGAVGAEQAVDYTSEDIESVIKGKFDAVLDTIGVPETERIGTNLLNRGGHYMTLQGEAAALSDRYGLPIGLPVATAVLWKKKIQYKYSHGIEYSWIYMRADLEGLHEIRKLSEAGKLTVPVEKTFPITRVREAHEAKDKKLILGKVVLELD
;
A
#
# COMPACT_ATOMS: atom_id res chain seq x y z
N MET A 1 11.41 -5.42 -4.74
CA MET A 1 12.80 -5.05 -4.39
C MET A 1 13.66 -6.24 -3.97
N ARG A 2 13.34 -6.97 -2.89
CA ARG A 2 14.24 -8.02 -2.33
C ARG A 2 14.54 -9.19 -3.28
N SER A 3 13.62 -9.56 -4.17
CA SER A 3 13.78 -10.61 -5.19
C SER A 3 14.24 -10.08 -6.57
N GLY A 4 14.74 -8.84 -6.65
CA GLY A 4 15.09 -8.20 -7.93
C GLY A 4 13.91 -7.56 -8.66
N TYR A 5 12.69 -7.61 -8.12
CA TYR A 5 11.53 -6.90 -8.67
C TYR A 5 11.72 -5.37 -8.63
N GLY A 6 11.53 -4.73 -9.78
CA GLY A 6 11.74 -3.31 -10.05
C GLY A 6 13.17 -2.96 -10.48
N ARG A 7 13.99 -3.94 -10.88
CA ARG A 7 15.40 -3.74 -11.25
C ARG A 7 15.59 -2.61 -12.27
N SER A 8 14.82 -2.59 -13.34
CA SER A 8 14.90 -1.55 -14.40
C SER A 8 14.66 -0.13 -13.88
N ILE A 9 13.90 0.00 -12.79
CA ILE A 9 13.59 1.28 -12.15
C ILE A 9 14.70 1.66 -11.16
N PHE A 10 15.20 0.68 -10.40
CA PHE A 10 16.02 0.92 -9.22
C PHE A 10 17.53 0.74 -9.43
N GLU A 11 17.96 -0.09 -10.39
CA GLU A 11 19.38 -0.34 -10.68
C GLU A 11 20.15 0.93 -11.06
N PRO A 12 19.62 1.83 -11.92
CA PRO A 12 20.29 3.10 -12.22
C PRO A 12 20.38 4.06 -11.02
N LEU A 13 19.63 3.79 -9.95
CA LEU A 13 19.50 4.66 -8.78
C LEU A 13 20.35 4.18 -7.60
N LEU A 14 21.16 3.12 -7.77
CA LEU A 14 22.05 2.60 -6.75
C LEU A 14 23.25 3.55 -6.52
N PRO A 15 23.73 3.71 -5.27
CA PRO A 15 23.21 3.10 -4.04
C PRO A 15 21.88 3.73 -3.56
N LEU A 16 20.96 2.89 -3.06
CA LEU A 16 19.64 3.28 -2.57
C LEU A 16 19.57 3.25 -1.03
N ILE A 17 18.89 4.23 -0.44
CA ILE A 17 18.42 4.15 0.94
C ILE A 17 17.01 3.55 0.92
N LEU A 18 16.80 2.47 1.67
CA LEU A 18 15.51 1.78 1.74
C LEU A 18 14.56 2.45 2.75
N GLY A 19 13.35 1.90 2.90
CA GLY A 19 12.30 2.46 3.74
C GLY A 19 11.42 3.46 2.99
N ARG A 20 10.14 3.49 3.34
CA ARG A 20 9.13 4.37 2.71
C ARG A 20 8.27 5.07 3.73
N ASP A 21 7.91 4.38 4.80
CA ASP A 21 7.21 5.00 5.93
C ASP A 21 8.18 5.69 6.89
N VAL A 22 7.70 6.75 7.54
CA VAL A 22 8.42 7.46 8.60
C VAL A 22 7.44 8.05 9.61
N SER A 23 7.87 8.14 10.86
CA SER A 23 7.34 9.08 11.83
C SER A 23 8.50 9.63 12.65
N GLY A 24 8.51 10.95 12.89
CA GLY A 24 9.60 11.63 13.57
C GLY A 24 9.31 13.13 13.72
N GLU A 25 10.34 13.93 13.95
CA GLU A 25 10.24 15.37 14.15
C GLU A 25 10.77 16.15 12.93
N VAL A 26 10.14 17.28 12.60
CA VAL A 26 10.64 18.20 11.58
C VAL A 26 11.93 18.86 12.06
N ALA A 27 13.06 18.48 11.49
CA ALA A 27 14.36 19.09 11.79
C ALA A 27 14.62 20.41 11.04
N ALA A 28 14.07 20.55 9.83
CA ALA A 28 14.21 21.73 8.99
C ALA A 28 13.05 21.83 7.99
N VAL A 29 12.76 23.04 7.54
CA VAL A 29 11.73 23.31 6.51
C VAL A 29 12.31 24.10 5.35
N GLY A 30 11.89 23.77 4.13
CA GLY A 30 12.24 24.55 2.95
C GLY A 30 11.57 25.93 2.97
N ALA A 31 12.16 26.93 2.32
CA ALA A 31 11.71 28.32 2.37
C ALA A 31 10.23 28.56 1.94
N GLN A 32 9.66 27.65 1.14
CA GLN A 32 8.27 27.73 0.66
C GLN A 32 7.28 26.92 1.52
N VAL A 33 7.76 26.16 2.50
CA VAL A 33 6.91 25.34 3.39
C VAL A 33 6.48 26.19 4.57
N LYS A 34 5.18 26.51 4.62
CA LYS A 34 4.57 27.31 5.72
C LYS A 34 3.66 26.51 6.65
N SER A 35 3.31 25.28 6.25
CA SER A 35 2.35 24.43 6.95
C SER A 35 2.99 23.55 8.03
N LEU A 36 4.32 23.52 8.11
CA LEU A 36 5.08 22.74 9.07
C LEU A 36 6.07 23.63 9.80
N THR A 37 6.34 23.30 11.06
CA THR A 37 7.34 24.01 11.89
C THR A 37 8.40 23.04 12.40
N VAL A 38 9.62 23.53 12.59
CA VAL A 38 10.67 22.76 13.29
C VAL A 38 10.17 22.38 14.68
N GLY A 39 10.45 21.17 15.16
CA GLY A 39 9.89 20.67 16.42
C GLY A 39 8.60 19.87 16.27
N GLN A 40 7.96 19.90 15.10
CA GLN A 40 6.65 19.29 14.92
C GLN A 40 6.77 17.78 14.68
N GLU A 41 6.04 16.99 15.47
CA GLU A 41 5.88 15.55 15.24
C GLU A 41 5.04 15.30 13.98
N VAL A 42 5.59 14.54 13.05
CA VAL A 42 4.97 14.21 11.76
C VAL A 42 5.06 12.72 11.48
N PHE A 43 4.20 12.27 10.58
CA PHE A 43 4.25 10.93 10.01
C PHE A 43 3.86 10.99 8.53
N GLY A 44 4.28 10.00 7.77
CA GLY A 44 4.06 10.02 6.33
C GLY A 44 4.75 8.89 5.59
N ALA A 45 4.65 8.93 4.27
CA ALA A 45 5.34 7.99 3.42
C ALA A 45 5.84 8.61 2.11
N LEU A 46 7.06 8.27 1.77
CA LEU A 46 7.70 8.60 0.50
C LEU A 46 7.07 7.89 -0.68
N HIS A 47 7.04 8.56 -1.82
CA HIS A 47 6.70 7.94 -3.10
C HIS A 47 7.44 6.60 -3.31
N PRO A 48 6.80 5.55 -3.88
CA PRO A 48 7.42 4.22 -4.03
C PRO A 48 8.79 4.23 -4.73
N THR A 49 8.99 5.15 -5.67
CA THR A 49 10.22 5.29 -6.47
C THR A 49 11.23 6.27 -5.88
N ALA A 50 11.06 6.76 -4.64
CA ALA A 50 12.03 7.64 -4.01
C ALA A 50 13.43 6.98 -3.91
N VAL A 51 14.46 7.73 -4.32
CA VAL A 51 15.86 7.26 -4.32
C VAL A 51 16.40 7.17 -2.89
N ARG A 52 16.10 8.19 -2.07
CA ARG A 52 16.52 8.27 -0.66
C ARG A 52 15.33 7.94 0.22
N GLY A 53 15.29 6.72 0.74
CA GLY A 53 14.27 6.24 1.65
C GLY A 53 14.44 6.75 3.09
N THR A 54 13.75 6.08 4.02
CA THR A 54 13.60 6.49 5.43
C THR A 54 14.49 5.74 6.40
N TYR A 55 15.33 4.80 5.93
CA TYR A 55 16.31 4.09 6.77
C TYR A 55 17.56 4.94 7.00
N THR A 56 17.36 6.09 7.63
CA THR A 56 18.38 7.11 7.89
C THR A 56 17.84 8.09 8.94
N ASP A 57 18.73 8.72 9.71
CA ASP A 57 18.38 9.69 10.75
C ASP A 57 17.63 10.91 10.18
N TYR A 58 17.87 11.27 8.91
CA TYR A 58 17.19 12.37 8.24
C TYR A 58 16.70 11.97 6.85
N ALA A 59 15.38 12.07 6.64
CA ALA A 59 14.74 11.88 5.35
C ALA A 59 14.18 13.21 4.82
N ILE A 60 14.23 13.40 3.50
CA ILE A 60 13.67 14.57 2.82
C ILE A 60 12.34 14.15 2.21
N LEU A 61 11.25 14.78 2.64
CA LEU A 61 9.90 14.52 2.14
C LEU A 61 9.27 15.82 1.64
N SER A 62 8.42 15.72 0.63
CA SER A 62 7.52 16.82 0.23
C SER A 62 6.51 17.08 1.34
N LYS A 63 6.00 18.32 1.41
CA LYS A 63 4.88 18.66 2.32
C LYS A 63 3.65 17.77 2.08
N ASP A 64 3.46 17.27 0.85
CA ASP A 64 2.30 16.45 0.47
C ASP A 64 2.48 14.97 0.87
N GLU A 65 3.67 14.60 1.37
CA GLU A 65 4.01 13.27 1.87
C GLU A 65 3.96 13.19 3.40
N LEU A 66 3.65 14.29 4.08
CA LEU A 66 3.67 14.42 5.54
C LEU A 66 2.34 14.97 6.06
N SER A 67 1.96 14.51 7.25
CA SER A 67 0.87 15.06 8.06
C SER A 67 1.32 15.06 9.52
N PRO A 68 0.72 15.87 10.42
CA PRO A 68 1.09 15.81 11.82
C PRO A 68 0.78 14.43 12.40
N LYS A 69 1.65 13.93 13.29
CA LYS A 69 1.46 12.62 13.92
C LYS A 69 0.15 12.63 14.74
N PRO A 70 -0.66 11.56 14.71
CA PRO A 70 -1.75 11.38 15.67
C PRO A 70 -1.21 11.49 17.11
N ALA A 71 -1.82 12.31 17.96
CA ALA A 71 -1.36 12.49 19.33
C ALA A 71 -1.58 11.25 20.20
N SER A 72 -2.55 10.40 19.83
CA SER A 72 -2.95 9.20 20.57
C SER A 72 -2.05 7.99 20.37
N VAL A 73 -1.09 8.03 19.43
CA VAL A 73 -0.23 6.88 19.08
C VAL A 73 1.24 7.24 19.14
N THR A 74 2.08 6.25 19.42
CA THR A 74 3.53 6.40 19.48
C THR A 74 4.15 6.60 18.09
N HIS A 75 5.40 7.07 18.01
CA HIS A 75 6.13 7.11 16.73
C HIS A 75 6.27 5.73 16.08
N VAL A 76 6.50 4.69 16.88
CA VAL A 76 6.57 3.30 16.43
C VAL A 76 5.28 2.90 15.71
N GLU A 77 4.14 3.12 16.35
CA GLU A 77 2.83 2.81 15.76
C GLU A 77 2.53 3.69 14.55
N ALA A 78 2.77 5.00 14.65
CA ALA A 78 2.54 5.95 13.57
C ALA A 78 3.35 5.62 12.32
N SER A 79 4.60 5.16 12.47
CA SER A 79 5.46 4.78 11.34
C SER A 79 4.99 3.52 10.60
N ALA A 80 4.10 2.70 11.19
CA ALA A 80 3.65 1.45 10.57
C ALA A 80 2.44 1.62 9.62
N ILE A 81 1.83 2.80 9.61
CA ILE A 81 0.52 3.09 9.01
C ILE A 81 0.60 3.64 7.56
N PRO A 82 1.38 4.70 7.26
CA PRO A 82 1.09 5.60 6.14
C PRO A 82 1.03 4.95 4.76
N PHE A 83 2.03 4.17 4.37
CA PHE A 83 2.15 3.61 3.03
C PHE A 83 1.04 2.60 2.75
N ALA A 84 0.75 1.73 3.71
CA ALA A 84 -0.32 0.76 3.59
C ALA A 84 -1.70 1.45 3.61
N ALA A 85 -1.90 2.38 4.52
CA ALA A 85 -3.16 3.11 4.65
C ALA A 85 -3.43 4.02 3.45
N LEU A 86 -2.42 4.69 2.89
CA LEU A 86 -2.54 5.47 1.64
C LEU A 86 -2.83 4.59 0.43
N THR A 87 -2.26 3.39 0.39
CA THR A 87 -2.56 2.41 -0.66
C THR A 87 -4.03 1.99 -0.60
N ALA A 88 -4.54 1.70 0.60
CA ALA A 88 -5.95 1.39 0.82
C ALA A 88 -6.84 2.61 0.50
N TRP A 89 -6.48 3.80 0.97
CA TRP A 89 -7.19 5.06 0.70
C TRP A 89 -7.38 5.27 -0.80
N ARG A 90 -6.31 5.14 -1.58
CA ARG A 90 -6.37 5.28 -3.05
C ARG A 90 -7.28 4.24 -3.69
N ALA A 91 -7.21 2.98 -3.25
CA ALA A 91 -8.08 1.93 -3.77
C ALA A 91 -9.55 2.28 -3.50
N LEU A 92 -9.88 2.59 -2.25
CA LEU A 92 -11.26 2.76 -1.80
C LEU A 92 -11.87 4.09 -2.22
N LYS A 93 -11.17 5.21 -2.03
CA LYS A 93 -11.70 6.54 -2.31
C LYS A 93 -11.44 7.00 -3.74
N SER A 94 -10.21 6.89 -4.23
CA SER A 94 -9.88 7.43 -5.57
C SER A 94 -10.31 6.50 -6.70
N THR A 95 -10.23 5.18 -6.50
CA THR A 95 -10.44 4.20 -7.58
C THR A 95 -11.85 3.63 -7.58
N ALA A 96 -12.25 2.91 -6.52
CA ALA A 96 -13.57 2.31 -6.40
C ALA A 96 -14.65 3.31 -5.96
N ARG A 97 -14.26 4.44 -5.35
CA ARG A 97 -15.15 5.48 -4.82
C ARG A 97 -16.23 4.90 -3.89
N ILE A 98 -15.80 4.01 -3.01
CA ILE A 98 -16.69 3.27 -2.13
C ILE A 98 -17.39 4.21 -1.15
N SER A 99 -18.68 3.97 -0.95
CA SER A 99 -19.58 4.70 -0.07
C SER A 99 -20.15 3.78 1.00
N GLU A 100 -20.75 4.38 2.03
CA GLU A 100 -21.39 3.64 3.11
C GLU A 100 -22.46 2.68 2.57
N GLY A 101 -22.55 1.48 3.16
CA GLY A 101 -23.47 0.42 2.72
C GLY A 101 -22.94 -0.46 1.57
N GLN A 102 -21.85 -0.07 0.90
CA GLN A 102 -21.21 -0.90 -0.12
C GLN A 102 -20.28 -1.94 0.49
N ARG A 103 -20.19 -3.10 -0.17
CA ARG A 103 -19.48 -4.27 0.35
C ARG A 103 -18.12 -4.41 -0.34
N LEU A 104 -17.05 -4.45 0.47
CA LEU A 104 -15.67 -4.66 0.01
C LEU A 104 -15.20 -6.07 0.39
N LEU A 105 -14.63 -6.79 -0.58
CA LEU A 105 -13.85 -8.00 -0.31
C LEU A 105 -12.35 -7.65 -0.32
N VAL A 106 -11.61 -8.12 0.68
CA VAL A 106 -10.15 -7.99 0.72
C VAL A 106 -9.52 -9.39 0.67
N ILE A 107 -8.85 -9.70 -0.44
CA ILE A 107 -8.15 -10.98 -0.61
C ILE A 107 -6.71 -10.82 -0.16
N GLY A 108 -6.20 -11.81 0.59
CA GLY A 108 -4.85 -11.76 1.16
C GLY A 108 -4.72 -10.80 2.33
N GLY A 109 -5.82 -10.56 3.05
CA GLY A 109 -5.87 -9.61 4.15
C GLY A 109 -5.25 -10.05 5.49
N GLY A 110 -4.57 -11.20 5.52
CA GLY A 110 -4.00 -11.80 6.74
C GLY A 110 -2.87 -11.02 7.42
N GLY A 111 -2.65 -9.75 7.06
CA GLY A 111 -1.69 -8.88 7.71
C GLY A 111 -2.04 -7.41 7.50
N ALA A 112 -2.62 -6.79 8.53
CA ALA A 112 -2.82 -5.33 8.66
C ALA A 112 -3.89 -4.64 7.78
N VAL A 113 -4.79 -5.38 7.12
CA VAL A 113 -6.03 -4.79 6.59
C VAL A 113 -7.14 -5.15 7.55
N GLY A 114 -7.65 -4.16 8.29
CA GLY A 114 -8.67 -4.35 9.34
C GLY A 114 -10.01 -4.84 8.79
N ALA A 115 -10.08 -6.13 8.44
CA ALA A 115 -11.30 -6.78 7.98
C ALA A 115 -12.25 -7.02 9.17
N GLU A 116 -13.49 -6.55 9.04
CA GLU A 116 -14.54 -6.72 10.05
C GLU A 116 -15.04 -8.17 10.13
N GLN A 117 -14.95 -8.93 9.04
CA GLN A 117 -15.34 -10.34 8.97
C GLN A 117 -14.34 -11.12 8.11
N ALA A 118 -13.71 -12.13 8.71
CA ALA A 118 -12.89 -13.10 8.01
C ALA A 118 -13.80 -14.19 7.42
N VAL A 119 -13.69 -14.43 6.12
CA VAL A 119 -14.38 -15.54 5.44
C VAL A 119 -13.36 -16.61 5.12
N ASP A 120 -13.52 -17.79 5.72
CA ASP A 120 -12.72 -18.96 5.37
C ASP A 120 -13.24 -19.57 4.06
N TYR A 121 -12.52 -19.26 2.98
CA TYR A 121 -12.83 -19.76 1.63
C TYR A 121 -12.36 -21.20 1.39
N THR A 122 -11.77 -21.87 2.38
CA THR A 122 -11.29 -23.26 2.28
C THR A 122 -12.33 -24.30 2.69
N SER A 123 -13.48 -23.87 3.22
CA SER A 123 -14.64 -24.70 3.48
C SER A 123 -15.75 -24.47 2.42
N GLU A 124 -16.57 -25.50 2.17
CA GLU A 124 -17.43 -25.75 0.99
C GLU A 124 -18.04 -24.54 0.23
N ASP A 125 -18.12 -24.71 -1.11
CA ASP A 125 -18.76 -23.92 -2.19
C ASP A 125 -19.29 -22.50 -1.86
N ILE A 126 -18.46 -21.70 -1.19
CA ILE A 126 -18.81 -20.34 -0.80
C ILE A 126 -18.95 -19.42 -2.01
N GLU A 127 -18.25 -19.72 -3.13
CA GLU A 127 -18.35 -18.97 -4.39
C GLU A 127 -19.81 -18.85 -4.83
N SER A 128 -20.61 -19.90 -4.70
CA SER A 128 -22.04 -19.89 -5.04
C SER A 128 -22.88 -18.99 -4.11
N VAL A 129 -22.53 -18.93 -2.83
CA VAL A 129 -23.28 -18.21 -1.78
C VAL A 129 -22.98 -16.72 -1.77
N ILE A 130 -21.75 -16.31 -2.10
CA ILE A 130 -21.31 -14.91 -2.04
C ILE A 130 -21.09 -14.24 -3.41
N LYS A 131 -21.43 -14.93 -4.49
CA LYS A 131 -21.39 -14.37 -5.86
C LYS A 131 -22.23 -13.10 -5.96
N GLY A 132 -21.68 -12.06 -6.60
CA GLY A 132 -22.40 -10.80 -6.83
C GLY A 132 -22.89 -10.17 -5.52
N LYS A 133 -22.03 -10.16 -4.49
CA LYS A 133 -22.33 -9.50 -3.21
C LYS A 133 -21.35 -8.39 -2.86
N PHE A 134 -20.38 -8.11 -3.73
CA PHE A 134 -19.35 -7.11 -3.46
C PHE A 134 -19.33 -6.04 -4.54
N ASP A 135 -19.21 -4.80 -4.12
CA ASP A 135 -19.09 -3.64 -5.01
C ASP A 135 -17.63 -3.36 -5.35
N ALA A 136 -16.71 -3.81 -4.50
CA ALA A 136 -15.28 -3.71 -4.71
C ALA A 136 -14.54 -4.94 -4.19
N VAL A 137 -13.43 -5.26 -4.85
CA VAL A 137 -12.45 -6.27 -4.42
C VAL A 137 -11.08 -5.62 -4.41
N LEU A 138 -10.36 -5.73 -3.29
CA LEU A 138 -8.94 -5.42 -3.18
C LEU A 138 -8.14 -6.71 -3.03
N ASP A 139 -7.41 -7.10 -4.07
CA ASP A 139 -6.59 -8.30 -4.11
C ASP A 139 -5.11 -7.97 -3.88
N THR A 140 -4.59 -8.38 -2.72
CA THR A 140 -3.17 -8.19 -2.36
C THR A 140 -2.27 -9.34 -2.84
N ILE A 141 -2.85 -10.46 -3.29
CA ILE A 141 -2.13 -11.65 -3.77
C ILE A 141 -1.93 -11.59 -5.28
N GLY A 142 -3.00 -11.26 -6.01
CA GLY A 142 -3.01 -10.96 -7.45
C GLY A 142 -2.48 -12.08 -8.34
N VAL A 143 -2.80 -13.33 -8.02
CA VAL A 143 -2.53 -14.50 -8.87
C VAL A 143 -3.77 -14.85 -9.70
N PRO A 144 -3.65 -15.61 -10.80
CA PRO A 144 -4.81 -15.93 -11.65
C PRO A 144 -6.00 -16.54 -10.90
N GLU A 145 -5.74 -17.35 -9.87
CA GLU A 145 -6.76 -17.95 -9.01
C GLU A 145 -7.54 -16.86 -8.23
N THR A 146 -6.83 -15.95 -7.55
CA THR A 146 -7.46 -14.89 -6.74
C THR A 146 -8.12 -13.82 -7.60
N GLU A 147 -7.56 -13.55 -8.79
CA GLU A 147 -8.18 -12.69 -9.79
C GLU A 147 -9.50 -13.29 -10.29
N ARG A 148 -9.54 -14.59 -10.60
CA ARG A 148 -10.77 -15.28 -11.00
C ARG A 148 -11.81 -15.23 -9.89
N ILE A 149 -11.43 -15.57 -8.65
CA ILE A 149 -12.33 -15.54 -7.49
C ILE A 149 -12.87 -14.12 -7.29
N GLY A 150 -11.99 -13.13 -7.19
CA GLY A 150 -12.38 -11.74 -6.95
C GLY A 150 -13.30 -11.20 -8.04
N THR A 151 -12.98 -11.43 -9.31
CA THR A 151 -13.80 -10.93 -10.43
C THR A 151 -15.18 -11.59 -10.51
N ASN A 152 -15.31 -12.87 -10.12
CA ASN A 152 -16.57 -13.58 -10.09
C ASN A 152 -17.51 -13.15 -8.94
N LEU A 153 -16.95 -12.65 -7.84
CA LEU A 153 -17.71 -12.27 -6.65
C LEU A 153 -18.27 -10.83 -6.72
N LEU A 154 -17.86 -10.05 -7.72
CA LEU A 154 -18.28 -8.67 -7.91
C LEU A 154 -19.69 -8.55 -8.53
N ASN A 155 -20.39 -7.49 -8.11
CA ASN A 155 -21.56 -6.95 -8.79
C ASN A 155 -21.19 -6.41 -10.17
N ARG A 156 -22.15 -6.38 -11.10
CA ARG A 156 -22.01 -5.56 -12.32
C ARG A 156 -21.79 -4.10 -11.93
N GLY A 157 -20.82 -3.45 -12.57
CA GLY A 157 -20.35 -2.11 -12.22
C GLY A 157 -19.35 -2.09 -11.06
N GLY A 158 -19.05 -3.24 -10.45
CA GLY A 158 -18.09 -3.34 -9.36
C GLY A 158 -16.64 -3.14 -9.80
N HIS A 159 -15.75 -2.94 -8.83
CA HIS A 159 -14.34 -2.62 -9.05
C HIS A 159 -13.41 -3.73 -8.56
N TYR A 160 -12.71 -4.40 -9.46
CA TYR A 160 -11.58 -5.26 -9.11
C TYR A 160 -10.29 -4.44 -9.10
N MET A 161 -9.57 -4.47 -7.98
CA MET A 161 -8.35 -3.74 -7.76
C MET A 161 -7.27 -4.68 -7.26
N THR A 162 -6.08 -4.63 -7.84
CA THR A 162 -4.95 -5.44 -7.38
C THR A 162 -3.69 -4.61 -7.12
N LEU A 163 -2.93 -4.99 -6.08
CA LEU A 163 -1.61 -4.42 -5.80
C LEU A 163 -0.51 -5.00 -6.69
N GLN A 164 -0.79 -6.12 -7.37
CA GLN A 164 0.18 -6.91 -8.11
C GLN A 164 0.12 -6.56 -9.60
N GLY A 165 0.34 -5.28 -9.88
CA GLY A 165 0.41 -4.80 -11.26
C GLY A 165 1.69 -5.29 -11.95
N GLU A 166 1.58 -5.64 -13.23
CA GLU A 166 2.68 -6.23 -13.99
C GLU A 166 3.69 -5.19 -14.51
N ALA A 167 3.44 -3.90 -14.27
CA ALA A 167 4.24 -2.80 -14.82
C ALA A 167 5.74 -2.90 -14.53
N ALA A 168 6.13 -3.18 -13.29
CA ALA A 168 7.56 -3.27 -12.96
C ALA A 168 8.18 -4.57 -13.52
N ALA A 169 7.48 -5.70 -13.47
CA ALA A 169 7.98 -6.96 -14.03
C ALA A 169 8.19 -6.88 -15.55
N LEU A 170 7.26 -6.25 -16.27
CA LEU A 170 7.38 -6.04 -17.72
C LEU A 170 8.49 -5.04 -18.04
N SER A 171 8.65 -3.99 -17.23
CA SER A 171 9.77 -3.05 -17.35
C SER A 171 11.12 -3.71 -17.09
N ASP A 172 11.20 -4.62 -16.13
CA ASP A 172 12.43 -5.38 -15.85
C ASP A 172 12.79 -6.32 -17.00
N ARG A 173 11.79 -6.91 -17.66
CA ARG A 173 12.01 -7.85 -18.78
C ARG A 173 12.40 -7.17 -20.09
N TYR A 174 11.78 -6.04 -20.39
CA TYR A 174 11.89 -5.38 -21.70
C TYR A 174 12.58 -4.00 -21.66
N GLY A 175 12.97 -3.53 -20.48
CA GLY A 175 13.42 -2.16 -20.26
C GLY A 175 12.26 -1.16 -20.23
N LEU A 176 12.47 0.01 -19.61
CA LEU A 176 11.44 1.06 -19.49
C LEU A 176 10.81 1.51 -20.83
N PRO A 177 11.57 1.72 -21.93
CA PRO A 177 11.00 2.23 -23.18
C PRO A 177 9.98 1.30 -23.85
N ILE A 178 10.07 -0.01 -23.58
CA ILE A 178 9.20 -1.03 -24.18
C ILE A 178 8.24 -1.61 -23.14
N GLY A 179 8.75 -1.90 -21.93
CA GLY A 179 7.98 -2.51 -20.85
C GLY A 179 6.81 -1.66 -20.36
N LEU A 180 6.94 -0.33 -20.30
CA LEU A 180 5.84 0.55 -19.90
C LEU A 180 4.71 0.60 -20.95
N PRO A 181 4.99 0.76 -22.27
CA PRO A 181 3.96 0.58 -23.29
C PRO A 181 3.27 -0.78 -23.24
N VAL A 182 4.05 -1.87 -23.09
CA VAL A 182 3.50 -3.23 -22.99
C VAL A 182 2.61 -3.37 -21.76
N ALA A 183 3.05 -2.88 -20.59
CA ALA A 183 2.25 -2.90 -19.36
C ALA A 183 0.94 -2.13 -19.50
N THR A 184 0.98 -0.98 -20.17
CA THR A 184 -0.21 -0.18 -20.45
C THR A 184 -1.18 -0.94 -21.36
N ALA A 185 -0.67 -1.59 -22.42
CA ALA A 185 -1.48 -2.42 -23.32
C ALA A 185 -2.10 -3.62 -22.60
N VAL A 186 -1.35 -4.29 -21.70
CA VAL A 186 -1.85 -5.39 -20.87
C VAL A 186 -2.98 -4.92 -19.95
N LEU A 187 -2.77 -3.83 -19.22
CA LEU A 187 -3.80 -3.26 -18.34
C LEU A 187 -5.05 -2.85 -19.14
N TRP A 188 -4.87 -2.23 -20.31
CA TRP A 188 -5.98 -1.83 -21.18
C TRP A 188 -6.75 -3.04 -21.71
N LYS A 189 -6.04 -4.09 -22.15
CA LYS A 189 -6.65 -5.36 -22.55
C LYS A 189 -7.46 -5.97 -21.41
N LYS A 190 -6.91 -6.05 -20.20
CA LYS A 190 -7.66 -6.55 -19.02
C LYS A 190 -8.90 -5.71 -18.73
N LYS A 191 -8.77 -4.38 -18.72
CA LYS A 191 -9.91 -3.45 -18.54
C LYS A 191 -11.03 -3.73 -19.53
N ILE A 192 -10.71 -3.82 -20.82
CA ILE A 192 -11.69 -4.13 -21.86
C ILE A 192 -12.29 -5.52 -21.65
N GLN A 193 -11.45 -6.53 -21.48
CA GLN A 193 -11.87 -7.91 -21.30
C GLN A 193 -12.88 -8.03 -20.14
N TYR A 194 -12.55 -7.51 -18.96
CA TYR A 194 -13.41 -7.61 -17.78
C TYR A 194 -14.66 -6.71 -17.85
N LYS A 195 -14.56 -5.55 -18.50
CA LYS A 195 -15.72 -4.71 -18.78
C LYS A 195 -16.75 -5.39 -19.66
N TYR A 196 -16.31 -6.12 -20.70
CA TYR A 196 -17.23 -6.83 -21.60
C TYR A 196 -17.68 -8.20 -21.08
N SER A 197 -16.81 -8.95 -20.40
CA SER A 197 -17.13 -10.30 -19.92
C SER A 197 -17.89 -10.32 -18.59
N HIS A 198 -17.56 -9.42 -17.66
CA HIS A 198 -18.12 -9.41 -16.30
C HIS A 198 -18.89 -8.11 -15.98
N GLY A 199 -18.73 -7.07 -16.81
CA GLY A 199 -19.35 -5.76 -16.55
C GLY A 199 -18.69 -5.00 -15.40
N ILE A 200 -17.42 -5.28 -15.11
CA ILE A 200 -16.68 -4.70 -13.97
C ILE A 200 -15.53 -3.81 -14.46
N GLU A 201 -15.05 -2.93 -13.59
CA GLU A 201 -13.85 -2.13 -13.82
C GLU A 201 -12.62 -2.81 -13.19
N TYR A 202 -11.51 -2.88 -13.93
CA TYR A 202 -10.26 -3.52 -13.50
C TYR A 202 -9.16 -2.48 -13.31
N SER A 203 -8.45 -2.47 -12.17
CA SER A 203 -7.39 -1.48 -11.92
C SER A 203 -6.18 -2.05 -11.18
N TRP A 204 -4.99 -1.58 -11.57
CA TRP A 204 -3.78 -1.72 -10.76
C TRP A 204 -3.67 -0.54 -9.79
N ILE A 205 -3.38 -0.85 -8.52
CA ILE A 205 -3.24 0.13 -7.47
C ILE A 205 -1.77 0.23 -7.06
N TYR A 206 -1.30 1.46 -6.96
CA TYR A 206 0.02 1.80 -6.46
C TYR A 206 -0.14 2.88 -5.40
N MET A 207 0.67 2.86 -4.36
CA MET A 207 0.71 3.95 -3.39
C MET A 207 0.98 5.28 -4.11
N ARG A 208 0.26 6.33 -3.71
CA ARG A 208 0.60 7.71 -4.02
C ARG A 208 0.56 8.54 -2.75
N ALA A 209 1.46 9.52 -2.67
CA ALA A 209 1.37 10.59 -1.70
C ALA A 209 0.06 11.35 -1.89
N ASP A 210 -0.67 11.56 -0.79
CA ASP A 210 -1.95 12.22 -0.75
C ASP A 210 -2.15 12.84 0.64
N LEU A 211 -2.08 14.17 0.71
CA LEU A 211 -2.20 14.92 1.96
C LEU A 211 -3.60 14.77 2.58
N GLU A 212 -4.65 14.74 1.76
CA GLU A 212 -6.03 14.52 2.23
C GLU A 212 -6.16 13.13 2.84
N GLY A 213 -5.60 12.12 2.15
CA GLY A 213 -5.52 10.76 2.65
C GLY A 213 -4.81 10.68 4.00
N LEU A 214 -3.64 11.32 4.15
CA LEU A 214 -2.91 11.34 5.41
C LEU A 214 -3.68 12.05 6.54
N HIS A 215 -4.43 13.12 6.24
CA HIS A 215 -5.28 13.78 7.22
C HIS A 215 -6.42 12.88 7.70
N GLU A 216 -7.07 12.14 6.81
CA GLU A 216 -8.15 11.24 7.20
C GLU A 216 -7.62 10.02 7.96
N ILE A 217 -6.49 9.46 7.53
CA ILE A 217 -5.76 8.40 8.25
C ILE A 217 -5.44 8.86 9.68
N ARG A 218 -4.93 10.09 9.83
CA ARG A 218 -4.64 10.67 11.15
C ARG A 218 -5.89 10.69 12.02
N LYS A 219 -7.01 11.22 11.53
CA LYS A 219 -8.28 11.28 12.29
C LYS A 219 -8.77 9.89 12.69
N LEU A 220 -8.69 8.91 11.79
CA LEU A 220 -9.10 7.54 12.07
C LEU A 220 -8.23 6.91 13.16
N SER A 221 -6.92 7.16 13.16
CA SER A 221 -6.02 6.72 14.21
C SER A 221 -6.26 7.45 15.54
N GLU A 222 -6.51 8.76 15.52
CA GLU A 222 -6.88 9.53 16.73
C GLU A 222 -8.19 9.04 17.36
N ALA A 223 -9.16 8.64 16.53
CA ALA A 223 -10.42 8.05 16.97
C ALA A 223 -10.32 6.56 17.36
N GLY A 224 -9.13 5.95 17.28
CA GLY A 224 -8.92 4.52 17.56
C GLY A 224 -9.57 3.57 16.54
N LYS A 225 -10.06 4.09 15.40
CA LYS A 225 -10.70 3.30 14.32
C LYS A 225 -9.70 2.66 13.37
N LEU A 226 -8.47 3.18 13.34
CA LEU A 226 -7.37 2.62 12.56
C LEU A 226 -6.19 2.35 13.47
N THR A 227 -5.98 1.07 13.77
CA THR A 227 -4.83 0.57 14.51
C THR A 227 -4.04 -0.40 13.63
N VAL A 228 -2.72 -0.30 13.69
CA VAL A 228 -1.82 -1.22 12.97
C VAL A 228 -0.93 -1.88 14.02
N PRO A 229 -1.14 -3.18 14.32
CA PRO A 229 -0.33 -3.85 15.32
C PRO A 229 1.11 -3.98 14.84
N VAL A 230 2.02 -3.37 15.59
CA VAL A 230 3.47 -3.57 15.43
C VAL A 230 3.83 -4.83 16.19
N GLU A 231 4.29 -5.85 15.48
CA GLU A 231 4.62 -7.14 16.09
C GLU A 231 6.02 -7.13 16.70
N LYS A 232 6.96 -6.40 16.08
CA LYS A 232 8.33 -6.32 16.56
C LYS A 232 9.01 -5.04 16.10
N THR A 233 9.89 -4.52 16.95
CA THR A 233 10.80 -3.43 16.60
C THR A 233 12.25 -3.92 16.57
N PHE A 234 13.09 -3.24 15.79
CA PHE A 234 14.53 -3.46 15.76
C PHE A 234 15.23 -2.09 15.67
N PRO A 235 16.39 -1.90 16.32
CA PRO A 235 17.21 -0.73 16.03
C PRO A 235 17.69 -0.79 14.56
N ILE A 236 17.90 0.38 13.94
CA ILE A 236 18.34 0.48 12.54
C ILE A 236 19.64 -0.29 12.26
N THR A 237 20.52 -0.39 13.25
CA THR A 237 21.77 -1.16 13.21
C THR A 237 21.54 -2.65 12.95
N ARG A 238 20.34 -3.17 13.25
CA ARG A 238 19.90 -4.55 13.00
C ARG A 238 18.93 -4.68 11.82
N VAL A 239 18.93 -3.73 10.88
CA VAL A 239 18.07 -3.74 9.69
C VAL A 239 18.14 -5.04 8.89
N ARG A 240 19.33 -5.66 8.79
CA ARG A 240 19.51 -6.95 8.11
C ARG A 240 18.64 -8.03 8.76
N GLU A 241 18.71 -8.14 10.08
CA GLU A 241 17.95 -9.15 10.82
C GLU A 241 16.44 -8.91 10.74
N ALA A 242 16.02 -7.65 10.79
CA ALA A 242 14.61 -7.28 10.59
C ALA A 242 14.10 -7.74 9.22
N HIS A 243 14.91 -7.57 8.18
CA HIS A 243 14.60 -8.04 6.83
C HIS A 243 14.54 -9.56 6.75
N GLU A 244 15.56 -10.26 7.29
CA GLU A 244 15.62 -11.72 7.31
C GLU A 244 14.45 -12.36 8.08
N ALA A 245 14.04 -11.76 9.20
CA ALA A 245 12.91 -12.24 9.98
C ALA A 245 11.58 -12.15 9.19
N LYS A 246 11.39 -11.07 8.42
CA LYS A 246 10.25 -10.95 7.49
C LYS A 246 10.35 -11.95 6.33
N ASP A 247 11.53 -12.14 5.75
CA ASP A 247 11.72 -13.04 4.60
C ASP A 247 11.48 -14.50 4.98
N LYS A 248 11.92 -14.92 6.17
CA LYS A 248 11.67 -16.25 6.74
C LYS A 248 10.24 -16.41 7.28
N LYS A 249 9.37 -15.40 7.12
CA LYS A 249 7.98 -15.36 7.63
C LYS A 249 7.88 -15.66 9.13
N LEU A 250 8.91 -15.30 9.90
CA LEU A 250 8.93 -15.47 11.36
C LEU A 250 8.06 -14.44 12.08
N ILE A 251 7.76 -13.32 11.39
CA ILE A 251 6.96 -12.21 11.89
C ILE A 251 5.91 -11.89 10.82
N LEU A 252 4.63 -12.05 11.16
CA LEU A 252 3.52 -11.93 10.20
C LEU A 252 3.06 -10.48 10.03
N GLY A 253 3.01 -9.74 11.13
CA GLY A 253 2.65 -8.34 11.25
C GLY A 253 3.74 -7.35 10.85
N LYS A 254 3.56 -6.11 11.28
CA LYS A 254 4.48 -5.02 10.95
C LYS A 254 5.75 -5.09 11.78
N VAL A 255 6.87 -4.82 11.11
CA VAL A 255 8.17 -4.63 11.74
C VAL A 255 8.55 -3.17 11.57
N VAL A 256 8.93 -2.52 12.67
CA VAL A 256 9.38 -1.13 12.69
C VAL A 256 10.87 -1.09 12.96
N LEU A 257 11.57 -0.20 12.28
CA LEU A 257 12.96 0.12 12.59
C LEU A 257 13.00 1.39 13.43
N GLU A 258 13.65 1.32 14.58
CA GLU A 258 13.86 2.44 15.48
C GLU A 258 15.21 3.09 15.16
N LEU A 259 15.21 4.42 15.16
CA LEU A 259 16.37 5.27 15.00
C LEU A 259 16.62 5.91 16.37
N ASP A 260 17.90 6.05 16.74
CA ASP A 260 18.32 6.66 18.00
C ASP A 260 18.25 8.20 17.93
#